data_AF-A0A7V8E540-F1
#
_entry.id   AF-A0A7V8E540-F1
#
_cell.length_a   1.000
_cell.length_b   1.000
_cell.length_c   1.000
_cell.angle_alpha   90.00
_cell.angle_beta   90.00
_cell.angle_gamma   90.00
#
_symmetry.space_group_name_H-M   'P 1'
#
loop_
_entity.id
_entity.type
_entity.pdbx_description
1 polymer ?
#
loop_
_entity_poly.entity_id
_entity_poly.type
_entity_poly.pdbx_seq_one_letter_code
_entity_poly.pdbx_strand_id
1 'polypeptide(L)'
;MTLPEQLKAKFQGAKALWNQALDLDGMEVAAVLTLGLLLLHAGTFWYLTVPLTVICILGFALRPLLLNSTYWLLLAAIAAYGNFRNWYSVDNHKFLTTYWCIGLHCSLLTRDPRAAASLQGRLLIGLSFAFACFWKFAAPDFLSGEFFKYQMLVDPRFDWLASVVAGVPVASANVNDLRILELRAWDATAIAAPVMGGPRLALTAQVMTWWTIVIELLIATAFLAPAKFFLSRWKHPLLIAFVVTTYAVANVVGFGWLLLAMGVANCPQENRRVRGGYFVSFVFIHAFLIPFRNLGV
;
A
#
# COMPACT_ATOMS: atom_id res chain seq x y z
N MET A 1 -13.00 34.50 -22.62
CA MET A 1 -13.18 33.26 -23.39
C MET A 1 -14.10 32.35 -22.58
N THR A 2 -15.39 32.28 -22.94
CA THR A 2 -16.37 31.44 -22.23
C THR A 2 -16.14 29.98 -22.59
N LEU A 3 -16.04 29.12 -21.57
CA LEU A 3 -15.93 27.68 -21.77
C LEU A 3 -17.16 27.20 -22.58
N PRO A 4 -17.00 26.39 -23.63
CA PRO A 4 -18.13 25.83 -24.39
C PRO A 4 -19.15 25.17 -23.45
N GLU A 5 -20.44 25.37 -23.69
CA GLU A 5 -21.54 24.84 -22.86
C GLU A 5 -21.42 23.32 -22.59
N GLN A 6 -20.96 22.56 -23.58
CA GLN A 6 -20.70 21.12 -23.45
C GLN A 6 -19.62 20.80 -22.41
N LEU A 7 -18.57 21.62 -22.30
CA LEU A 7 -17.53 21.46 -21.28
C LEU A 7 -18.08 21.77 -19.89
N LYS A 8 -18.90 22.83 -19.74
CA LYS A 8 -19.55 23.16 -18.46
C LYS A 8 -20.43 22.03 -17.95
N ALA A 9 -21.25 21.42 -18.82
CA ALA A 9 -22.09 20.29 -18.48
C ALA A 9 -21.27 19.07 -17.99
N LYS A 10 -20.15 18.76 -18.67
CA LYS A 10 -19.23 17.70 -18.23
C LYS A 10 -18.61 17.98 -16.86
N PHE A 11 -18.17 19.22 -16.61
CA PHE A 11 -17.64 19.61 -15.30
C PHE A 11 -18.68 19.52 -14.18
N GLN A 12 -19.93 19.89 -14.46
CA GLN A 12 -21.03 19.76 -13.49
C GLN A 12 -21.31 18.29 -13.17
N GLY A 13 -21.34 17.41 -14.18
CA GLY A 13 -21.50 15.96 -13.98
C GLY A 13 -20.37 15.35 -13.16
N ALA A 14 -19.11 15.69 -13.46
CA ALA A 14 -17.96 15.22 -12.69
C ALA A 14 -18.01 15.69 -11.23
N LYS A 15 -18.39 16.95 -10.99
CA LYS A 15 -18.56 17.50 -9.63
C LYS A 15 -19.67 16.79 -8.86
N ALA A 16 -20.78 16.46 -9.53
CA ALA A 16 -21.89 15.72 -8.91
C ALA A 16 -21.45 14.30 -8.49
N LEU A 17 -20.77 13.56 -9.38
CA LEU A 17 -20.22 12.24 -9.08
C LEU A 17 -19.20 12.29 -7.93
N TRP A 18 -18.31 13.28 -7.94
CA TRP A 18 -17.35 13.49 -6.86
C TRP A 18 -18.04 13.70 -5.51
N ASN A 19 -19.08 14.55 -5.47
CA ASN A 19 -19.82 14.78 -4.25
C ASN A 19 -20.52 13.51 -3.76
N GLN A 20 -21.16 12.75 -4.66
CA GLN A 20 -21.78 11.46 -4.32
C GLN A 20 -20.75 10.47 -3.73
N ALA A 21 -19.57 10.36 -4.34
CA ALA A 21 -18.50 9.49 -3.83
C ALA A 21 -18.02 9.89 -2.42
N LEU A 22 -17.97 11.20 -2.15
CA LEU A 22 -17.63 11.73 -0.82
C LEU A 22 -18.73 11.51 0.23
N ASP A 23 -19.96 11.20 -0.18
CA ASP A 23 -21.09 10.99 0.74
C ASP A 23 -21.35 9.51 1.05
N LEU A 24 -20.73 8.58 0.31
CA LEU A 24 -20.83 7.13 0.54
C LEU A 24 -20.44 6.73 1.97
N ASP A 25 -20.93 5.59 2.44
CA ASP A 25 -20.52 5.07 3.73
C ASP A 25 -19.05 4.61 3.72
N GLY A 26 -18.28 4.99 4.74
CA GLY A 26 -16.84 4.70 4.79
C GLY A 26 -16.53 3.20 4.89
N MET A 27 -17.35 2.43 5.59
CA MET A 27 -17.20 0.98 5.71
C MET A 27 -17.57 0.29 4.39
N GLU A 28 -18.63 0.73 3.71
CA GLU A 28 -18.98 0.21 2.38
C GLU A 28 -17.88 0.50 1.35
N VAL A 29 -17.33 1.72 1.34
CA VAL A 29 -16.20 2.07 0.47
C VAL A 29 -15.00 1.18 0.78
N ALA A 30 -14.67 0.98 2.06
CA ALA A 30 -13.58 0.11 2.46
C ALA A 30 -13.80 -1.35 2.02
N ALA A 31 -15.01 -1.88 2.15
CA ALA A 31 -15.40 -3.20 1.68
C ALA A 31 -15.22 -3.35 0.16
N VAL A 32 -15.73 -2.40 -0.63
CA VAL A 32 -15.58 -2.38 -2.09
C VAL A 32 -14.12 -2.29 -2.50
N LEU A 33 -13.34 -1.42 -1.87
CA LEU A 33 -11.90 -1.33 -2.11
C LEU A 33 -11.21 -2.64 -1.75
N THR A 34 -11.60 -3.31 -0.65
CA THR A 34 -11.01 -4.58 -0.25
C THR A 34 -11.30 -5.69 -1.27
N LEU A 35 -12.50 -5.73 -1.86
CA LEU A 35 -12.80 -6.65 -2.96
C LEU A 35 -11.94 -6.38 -4.19
N GLY A 36 -11.77 -5.11 -4.57
CA GLY A 36 -10.90 -4.74 -5.69
C GLY A 36 -9.45 -5.17 -5.43
N LEU A 37 -8.97 -4.95 -4.21
CA LEU A 37 -7.64 -5.39 -3.77
C LEU A 37 -7.47 -6.91 -3.89
N LEU A 38 -8.42 -7.70 -3.36
CA LEU A 38 -8.38 -9.16 -3.44
C LEU A 38 -8.45 -9.64 -4.89
N LEU A 39 -9.29 -9.02 -5.72
CA LEU A 39 -9.45 -9.38 -7.11
C LEU A 39 -8.17 -9.14 -7.94
N LEU A 40 -7.49 -8.01 -7.71
CA LEU A 40 -6.38 -7.56 -8.55
C LEU A 40 -5.00 -7.91 -7.97
N HIS A 41 -4.91 -8.15 -6.67
CA HIS A 41 -3.65 -8.35 -5.96
C HIS A 41 -3.64 -9.58 -5.03
N ALA A 42 -4.52 -10.58 -5.22
CA ALA A 42 -4.50 -11.83 -4.46
C ALA A 42 -3.16 -12.57 -4.53
N GLY A 43 -2.48 -12.52 -5.69
CA GLY A 43 -1.24 -13.26 -5.95
C GLY A 43 -1.28 -13.95 -7.31
N THR A 44 -0.26 -14.77 -7.59
CA THR A 44 -0.08 -15.43 -8.89
C THR A 44 -0.48 -16.91 -8.89
N PHE A 45 -0.81 -17.49 -7.74
CA PHE A 45 -1.13 -18.90 -7.61
C PHE A 45 -2.59 -19.19 -7.98
N TRP A 46 -2.82 -20.03 -9.00
CA TRP A 46 -4.17 -20.29 -9.54
C TRP A 46 -5.18 -20.75 -8.47
N TYR A 47 -4.77 -21.59 -7.53
CA TYR A 47 -5.64 -22.14 -6.48
C TYR A 47 -6.04 -21.10 -5.42
N LEU A 48 -5.42 -19.92 -5.45
CA LEU A 48 -5.80 -18.75 -4.67
C LEU A 48 -6.58 -17.76 -5.56
N THR A 49 -6.03 -17.44 -6.73
CA THR A 49 -6.57 -16.42 -7.63
C THR A 49 -7.95 -16.82 -8.17
N VAL A 50 -8.14 -18.03 -8.69
CA VAL A 50 -9.43 -18.47 -9.25
C VAL A 50 -10.57 -18.40 -8.24
N PRO A 51 -10.48 -19.02 -7.04
CA PRO A 51 -11.58 -18.94 -6.07
C PRO A 51 -11.81 -17.52 -5.56
N LEU A 52 -10.76 -16.74 -5.29
CA LEU A 52 -10.92 -15.34 -4.88
C LEU A 52 -11.59 -14.50 -5.98
N THR A 53 -11.19 -14.66 -7.25
CA THR A 53 -11.82 -13.95 -8.37
C THR A 53 -13.31 -14.25 -8.46
N VAL A 54 -13.70 -15.52 -8.40
CA VAL A 54 -15.13 -15.91 -8.46
C VAL A 54 -15.90 -15.28 -7.31
N ILE A 55 -15.40 -15.39 -6.08
CA ILE A 55 -16.09 -14.89 -4.89
C ILE A 55 -16.14 -13.35 -4.90
N CYS A 56 -15.06 -12.67 -5.30
CA CYS A 56 -15.03 -11.21 -5.43
C CYS A 56 -16.02 -10.71 -6.49
N ILE A 57 -16.14 -11.39 -7.65
CA ILE A 57 -17.13 -11.05 -8.68
C ILE A 57 -18.55 -11.18 -8.12
N LEU A 58 -18.82 -12.25 -7.36
CA LEU A 58 -20.11 -12.41 -6.68
C LEU A 58 -20.36 -11.27 -5.70
N GLY A 59 -19.36 -10.84 -4.93
CA GLY A 59 -19.48 -9.68 -4.02
C GLY A 59 -19.77 -8.36 -4.74
N PHE A 60 -19.18 -8.14 -5.92
CA PHE A 60 -19.49 -6.97 -6.75
C PHE A 60 -20.91 -7.03 -7.34
N ALA A 61 -21.33 -8.21 -7.82
CA ALA A 61 -22.65 -8.42 -8.41
C ALA A 61 -23.78 -8.38 -7.36
N LEU A 62 -23.52 -8.91 -6.16
CA LEU A 62 -24.49 -9.09 -5.09
C LEU A 62 -24.08 -8.25 -3.88
N ARG A 63 -24.38 -6.95 -3.93
CA ARG A 63 -24.07 -6.00 -2.85
C ARG A 63 -24.44 -6.46 -1.43
N PRO A 64 -25.56 -7.19 -1.18
CA PRO A 64 -25.86 -7.69 0.17
C PRO A 64 -24.77 -8.59 0.77
N LEU A 65 -23.93 -9.23 -0.05
CA LEU A 65 -22.81 -10.03 0.44
C LEU A 65 -21.75 -9.19 1.17
N LEU A 66 -21.60 -7.91 0.83
CA LEU A 66 -20.66 -7.01 1.52
C LEU A 66 -21.03 -6.81 3.00
N LEU A 67 -22.31 -6.99 3.34
CA LEU A 67 -22.84 -6.88 4.69
C LEU A 67 -22.98 -8.25 5.39
N ASN A 68 -22.60 -9.34 4.71
CA ASN A 68 -22.64 -10.69 5.28
C ASN A 68 -21.30 -11.02 5.96
N SER A 69 -21.32 -11.32 7.26
CA SER A 69 -20.10 -11.63 8.01
C SER A 69 -19.41 -12.90 7.50
N THR A 70 -20.17 -13.93 7.14
CA THR A 70 -19.63 -15.23 6.69
C THR A 70 -18.92 -15.11 5.35
N TYR A 71 -19.37 -14.21 4.48
CA TYR A 71 -18.72 -13.89 3.22
C TYR A 71 -17.27 -13.41 3.43
N TRP A 72 -17.04 -12.50 4.39
CA TRP A 72 -15.69 -12.03 4.73
C TRP A 72 -14.83 -13.10 5.39
N LEU A 73 -15.44 -13.99 6.20
CA LEU A 73 -14.73 -15.13 6.79
C LEU A 73 -14.27 -16.12 5.71
N LEU A 74 -15.10 -16.37 4.69
CA LEU A 74 -14.75 -17.23 3.56
C LEU A 74 -13.56 -16.64 2.76
N LEU A 75 -13.61 -15.35 2.44
CA LEU A 75 -12.50 -14.64 1.79
C LEU A 75 -11.21 -14.73 2.64
N ALA A 76 -11.33 -14.52 3.95
CA ALA A 76 -10.21 -14.66 4.88
C ALA A 76 -9.65 -16.08 4.91
N ALA A 77 -10.49 -17.11 4.95
CA ALA A 77 -10.04 -18.51 4.97
C ALA A 77 -9.27 -18.88 3.70
N ILE A 78 -9.73 -18.43 2.54
CA ILE A 78 -9.04 -18.66 1.25
C ILE A 78 -7.71 -17.92 1.22
N ALA A 79 -7.69 -16.64 1.63
CA ALA A 79 -6.46 -15.87 1.72
C ALA A 79 -5.45 -16.47 2.72
N ALA A 80 -5.93 -16.93 3.88
CA ALA A 80 -5.12 -17.59 4.90
C ALA A 80 -4.50 -18.89 4.37
N TYR A 81 -5.29 -19.71 3.68
CA TYR A 81 -4.78 -20.92 3.03
C TYR A 81 -3.69 -20.60 1.99
N GLY A 82 -3.93 -19.59 1.15
CA GLY A 82 -2.95 -19.12 0.18
C GLY A 82 -1.65 -18.66 0.83
N ASN A 83 -1.74 -17.86 1.89
CA ASN A 83 -0.58 -17.37 2.64
C ASN A 83 0.16 -18.52 3.33
N PHE A 84 -0.54 -19.48 3.92
CA PHE A 84 0.06 -20.65 4.57
C PHE A 84 0.83 -21.52 3.58
N ARG A 85 0.26 -21.78 2.40
CA ARG A 85 0.92 -22.60 1.36
C ARG A 85 2.15 -21.95 0.76
N ASN A 86 2.20 -20.62 0.75
CA ASN A 86 3.24 -19.83 0.09
C ASN A 86 3.99 -18.91 1.07
N TRP A 87 4.04 -19.28 2.35
CA TRP A 87 4.51 -18.40 3.43
C TRP A 87 5.93 -17.86 3.21
N TYR A 88 6.77 -18.61 2.50
CA TYR A 88 8.17 -18.25 2.21
C TYR A 88 8.32 -17.24 1.07
N SER A 89 7.29 -17.02 0.26
CA SER A 89 7.34 -16.14 -0.92
C SER A 89 6.30 -15.02 -0.88
N VAL A 90 5.44 -14.99 0.13
CA VAL A 90 4.34 -14.06 0.25
C VAL A 90 4.75 -12.82 1.03
N ASP A 91 4.46 -11.65 0.47
CA ASP A 91 4.70 -10.38 1.14
C ASP A 91 3.84 -10.21 2.42
N ASN A 92 4.41 -9.54 3.42
CA ASN A 92 3.76 -9.28 4.72
C ASN A 92 2.36 -8.65 4.61
N HIS A 93 2.12 -7.81 3.59
CA HIS A 93 0.83 -7.15 3.42
C HIS A 93 -0.30 -8.10 2.99
N LYS A 94 -0.01 -9.32 2.52
CA LYS A 94 -1.04 -10.35 2.26
C LYS A 94 -1.59 -10.95 3.55
N PHE A 95 -0.72 -11.15 4.54
CA PHE A 95 -1.15 -11.52 5.89
C PHE A 95 -2.02 -10.42 6.49
N LEU A 96 -1.62 -9.15 6.34
CA LEU A 96 -2.42 -8.01 6.77
C LEU A 96 -3.78 -7.94 6.07
N THR A 97 -3.84 -8.25 4.78
CA THR A 97 -5.11 -8.34 4.03
C THR A 97 -6.03 -9.41 4.62
N THR A 98 -5.46 -10.55 5.03
CA THR A 98 -6.22 -11.62 5.70
C THR A 98 -6.76 -11.15 7.04
N TYR A 99 -5.92 -10.52 7.88
CA TYR A 99 -6.35 -9.94 9.14
C TYR A 99 -7.44 -8.88 8.95
N TRP A 100 -7.36 -8.08 7.89
CA TRP A 100 -8.39 -7.10 7.57
C TRP A 100 -9.73 -7.76 7.19
N CYS A 101 -9.73 -8.83 6.40
CA CYS A 101 -10.95 -9.59 6.10
C CYS A 101 -11.56 -10.20 7.37
N ILE A 102 -10.73 -10.74 8.27
CA ILE A 102 -11.17 -11.19 9.60
C ILE A 102 -11.76 -10.01 10.40
N GLY A 103 -11.12 -8.85 10.35
CA GLY A 103 -11.60 -7.62 10.98
C GLY A 103 -12.99 -7.21 10.48
N LEU A 104 -13.24 -7.29 9.16
CA LEU A 104 -14.56 -7.02 8.57
C LEU A 104 -15.60 -8.06 9.01
N HIS A 105 -15.25 -9.34 9.01
CA HIS A 105 -16.10 -10.40 9.54
C HIS A 105 -16.51 -10.10 10.99
N CYS A 106 -15.54 -9.88 11.88
CA CYS A 106 -15.79 -9.59 13.29
C CYS A 106 -16.61 -8.31 13.47
N SER A 107 -16.36 -7.29 12.65
CA SER A 107 -17.09 -6.00 12.74
C SER A 107 -18.58 -6.19 12.45
N LEU A 108 -18.92 -6.98 11.45
CA LEU A 108 -20.31 -7.29 11.07
C LEU A 108 -21.07 -8.14 12.11
N LEU A 109 -20.38 -8.73 13.08
CA LEU A 109 -21.00 -9.43 14.21
C LEU A 109 -21.36 -8.50 15.38
N THR A 110 -20.93 -7.24 15.34
CA THR A 110 -21.16 -6.27 16.41
C THR A 110 -22.46 -5.48 16.22
N ARG A 111 -22.91 -4.80 17.28
CA ARG A 111 -24.07 -3.90 17.22
C ARG A 111 -23.82 -2.63 16.39
N ASP A 112 -22.57 -2.20 16.29
CA ASP A 112 -22.16 -1.05 15.47
C ASP A 112 -20.98 -1.46 14.57
N PRO A 113 -21.27 -2.09 13.42
CA PRO A 113 -20.24 -2.58 12.51
C PRO A 113 -19.30 -1.48 11.99
N ARG A 114 -19.79 -0.24 11.87
CA ARG A 114 -18.99 0.89 11.39
C ARG A 114 -17.93 1.28 12.41
N ALA A 115 -18.33 1.45 13.67
CA ALA A 115 -17.38 1.74 14.74
C ALA A 115 -16.37 0.60 14.93
N ALA A 116 -16.83 -0.65 14.82
CA ALA A 116 -15.96 -1.82 14.90
C ALA A 116 -14.95 -1.87 13.73
N ALA A 117 -15.38 -1.67 12.49
CA ALA A 117 -14.49 -1.67 11.32
C ALA A 117 -13.47 -0.52 11.39
N SER A 118 -13.91 0.66 11.84
CA SER A 118 -13.06 1.82 12.12
C SER A 118 -11.98 1.50 13.16
N LEU A 119 -12.34 0.80 14.24
CA LEU A 119 -11.39 0.36 15.27
C LEU A 119 -10.41 -0.69 14.72
N GLN A 120 -10.91 -1.68 13.98
CA GLN A 120 -10.07 -2.72 13.36
C GLN A 120 -9.04 -2.12 12.42
N GLY A 121 -9.49 -1.25 11.49
CA GLY A 121 -8.58 -0.57 10.55
C GLY A 121 -7.56 0.29 11.28
N ARG A 122 -7.99 0.98 12.34
CA ARG A 122 -7.09 1.78 13.17
C ARG A 122 -6.01 0.94 13.85
N LEU A 123 -6.38 -0.17 14.47
CA LEU A 123 -5.44 -1.06 15.16
C LEU A 123 -4.50 -1.74 14.17
N LEU A 124 -5.01 -2.25 13.05
CA LEU A 124 -4.19 -2.91 12.04
C LEU A 124 -3.18 -1.96 11.40
N ILE A 125 -3.58 -0.73 11.06
CA ILE A 125 -2.63 0.30 10.61
C ILE A 125 -1.61 0.57 11.71
N GLY A 126 -2.06 0.98 12.90
CA GLY A 126 -1.17 1.39 13.98
C GLY A 126 -0.15 0.32 14.38
N LEU A 127 -0.60 -0.93 14.55
CA LEU A 127 0.26 -2.06 14.91
C LEU A 127 1.22 -2.44 13.78
N SER A 128 0.77 -2.43 12.51
CA SER A 128 1.65 -2.74 11.38
C SER A 128 2.82 -1.76 11.31
N PHE A 129 2.54 -0.47 11.48
CA PHE A 129 3.58 0.57 11.50
C PHE A 129 4.46 0.48 12.76
N ALA A 130 3.89 0.20 13.93
CA ALA A 130 4.66 0.02 15.15
C ALA A 130 5.66 -1.15 15.05
N PHE A 131 5.23 -2.30 14.53
CA PHE A 131 6.11 -3.44 14.29
C PHE A 131 7.12 -3.18 13.18
N ALA A 132 6.74 -2.44 12.14
CA ALA A 132 7.68 -2.01 11.10
C ALA A 132 8.80 -1.12 11.68
N CYS A 133 8.46 -0.15 12.54
CA CYS A 133 9.46 0.65 13.26
C CYS A 133 10.35 -0.22 14.15
N PHE A 134 9.75 -1.11 14.95
CA PHE A 134 10.50 -2.01 15.83
C PHE A 134 11.57 -2.79 15.06
N TRP A 135 11.20 -3.42 13.94
CA TRP A 135 12.15 -4.16 13.11
C TRP A 135 13.24 -3.29 12.49
N LYS A 136 12.93 -2.04 12.10
CA LYS A 136 13.92 -1.09 11.55
C LYS A 136 14.92 -0.64 12.62
N PHE A 137 14.46 -0.40 13.84
CA PHE A 137 15.36 -0.09 14.96
C PHE A 137 16.20 -1.29 15.39
N ALA A 138 15.68 -2.51 15.24
CA ALA A 138 16.41 -3.74 15.55
C ALA A 138 17.42 -4.16 14.46
N ALA A 139 17.42 -3.53 13.29
CA ALA A 139 18.25 -3.90 12.15
C ALA A 139 19.39 -2.88 11.92
N PRO A 140 20.65 -3.19 12.27
CA PRO A 140 21.79 -2.29 12.05
C PRO A 140 21.96 -1.85 10.59
N ASP A 141 21.71 -2.75 9.65
CA ASP A 141 21.81 -2.47 8.21
C ASP A 141 20.73 -1.52 7.70
N PHE A 142 19.58 -1.47 8.40
CA PHE A 142 18.56 -0.47 8.11
C PHE A 142 19.01 0.90 8.60
N LEU A 143 19.45 1.01 9.87
CA LEU A 143 19.86 2.27 10.49
C LEU A 143 21.08 2.91 9.82
N SER A 144 22.01 2.10 9.30
CA SER A 144 23.17 2.57 8.54
C SER A 144 22.84 3.00 7.10
N GLY A 145 21.61 2.74 6.64
CA GLY A 145 21.14 2.99 5.28
C GLY A 145 21.65 1.97 4.24
N GLU A 146 22.40 0.95 4.64
CA GLU A 146 22.86 -0.12 3.73
C GLU A 146 21.69 -0.84 3.08
N PHE A 147 20.58 -1.03 3.80
CA PHE A 147 19.34 -1.58 3.24
C PHE A 147 18.90 -0.80 1.99
N PHE A 148 18.75 0.53 2.07
CA PHE A 148 18.29 1.32 0.93
C PHE A 148 19.36 1.47 -0.16
N LYS A 149 20.65 1.43 0.17
CA LYS A 149 21.72 1.34 -0.85
C LYS A 149 21.56 0.07 -1.67
N TYR A 150 21.40 -1.08 -1.00
CA TYR A 150 21.18 -2.35 -1.66
C TYR A 150 19.89 -2.33 -2.50
N GLN A 151 18.77 -1.87 -1.94
CA GLN A 151 17.51 -1.82 -2.66
C GLN A 151 17.58 -0.94 -3.93
N MET A 152 18.21 0.23 -3.88
CA MET A 152 18.39 1.07 -5.07
C MET A 152 19.26 0.44 -6.16
N LEU A 153 20.14 -0.50 -5.82
CA LEU A 153 21.05 -1.13 -6.79
C LEU A 153 20.55 -2.48 -7.31
N VAL A 154 19.55 -3.08 -6.67
CA VAL A 154 19.12 -4.46 -6.94
C VAL A 154 17.62 -4.58 -7.21
N ASP A 155 16.80 -3.68 -6.67
CA ASP A 155 15.35 -3.77 -6.76
C ASP A 155 14.81 -2.83 -7.85
N PRO A 156 14.19 -3.38 -8.92
CA PRO A 156 13.68 -2.58 -10.04
C PRO A 156 12.67 -1.51 -9.65
N ARG A 157 12.01 -1.66 -8.49
CA ARG A 157 11.06 -0.67 -7.98
C ARG A 157 11.73 0.66 -7.66
N PHE A 158 13.04 0.66 -7.38
CA PHE A 158 13.81 1.84 -7.03
C PHE A 158 14.59 2.42 -8.21
N ASP A 159 14.47 1.86 -9.42
CA ASP A 159 15.25 2.24 -10.62
C ASP A 159 15.22 3.76 -10.89
N TRP A 160 14.04 4.36 -10.86
CA TRP A 160 13.88 5.79 -11.09
C TRP A 160 14.63 6.61 -10.03
N LEU A 161 14.54 6.21 -8.77
CA LEU A 161 15.24 6.90 -7.69
C LEU A 161 16.75 6.70 -7.81
N ALA A 162 17.19 5.48 -8.14
CA ALA A 162 18.58 5.12 -8.29
C ALA A 162 19.24 5.93 -9.43
N SER A 163 18.59 5.97 -10.59
CA SER A 163 19.10 6.68 -11.77
C SER A 163 19.01 8.20 -11.62
N VAL A 164 17.82 8.74 -11.36
CA VAL A 164 17.57 10.19 -11.41
C VAL A 164 18.08 10.91 -10.15
N VAL A 165 17.85 10.35 -8.97
CA VAL A 165 18.14 11.03 -7.70
C VAL A 165 19.50 10.64 -7.14
N ALA A 166 19.79 9.34 -7.05
CA ALA A 166 21.08 8.84 -6.56
C ALA A 166 22.20 8.95 -7.61
N GLY A 167 21.85 9.12 -8.88
CA GLY A 167 22.80 9.34 -9.98
C GLY A 167 23.53 8.07 -10.41
N VAL A 168 22.90 6.90 -10.29
CA VAL A 168 23.46 5.62 -10.78
C VAL A 168 23.39 5.61 -12.31
N PRO A 169 24.53 5.56 -13.04
CA PRO A 169 24.50 5.49 -14.50
C PRO A 169 23.82 4.21 -14.97
N VAL A 170 23.05 4.27 -16.07
CA VAL A 170 22.37 3.10 -16.66
C VAL A 170 23.37 1.98 -16.99
N ALA A 171 24.55 2.33 -17.52
CA ALA A 171 25.61 1.37 -17.77
C ALA A 171 26.05 0.64 -16.49
N SER A 172 26.14 1.36 -15.36
CA SER A 172 26.49 0.76 -14.07
C SER A 172 25.38 -0.15 -13.54
N ALA A 173 24.12 0.23 -13.72
CA ALA A 173 22.97 -0.59 -13.35
C ALA A 173 22.97 -1.94 -14.11
N ASN A 174 23.16 -1.90 -15.43
CA ASN A 174 23.23 -3.14 -16.23
C ASN A 174 24.37 -4.06 -15.80
N VAL A 175 25.53 -3.51 -15.42
CA VAL A 175 26.65 -4.30 -14.89
C VAL A 175 26.32 -4.88 -13.51
N ASN A 176 25.64 -4.14 -12.65
CA ASN A 176 25.18 -4.66 -11.37
C ASN A 176 24.20 -5.83 -11.55
N ASP A 177 23.24 -5.71 -12.48
CA ASP A 177 22.28 -6.77 -12.79
C ASP A 177 23.00 -8.07 -13.20
N LEU A 178 23.98 -7.97 -14.11
CA LEU A 178 24.79 -9.11 -14.53
C LEU A 178 25.56 -9.74 -13.36
N ARG A 179 26.22 -8.92 -12.53
CA ARG A 179 26.97 -9.41 -11.37
C ARG A 179 26.08 -10.09 -10.33
N ILE A 180 24.86 -9.60 -10.14
CA ILE A 180 23.89 -10.21 -9.22
C ILE A 180 23.36 -11.52 -9.79
N LEU A 181 23.14 -11.60 -11.10
CA LEU A 181 22.78 -12.84 -11.78
C LEU A 181 23.88 -13.89 -11.64
N GLU A 182 25.14 -13.51 -11.86
CA GLU A 182 26.30 -14.39 -11.67
C GLU A 182 26.41 -14.87 -10.21
N LEU A 183 26.21 -13.99 -9.23
CA LEU A 183 26.26 -14.35 -7.80
C LEU A 183 25.12 -15.29 -7.39
N ARG A 184 23.98 -15.24 -8.08
CA ARG A 184 22.80 -16.09 -7.82
C ARG A 184 22.77 -17.35 -8.69
N ALA A 185 23.75 -17.55 -9.57
CA ALA A 185 23.83 -18.73 -10.40
C ALA A 185 24.03 -19.98 -9.53
N TRP A 186 23.44 -21.11 -9.95
CA TRP A 186 23.51 -22.36 -9.20
C TRP A 186 24.94 -22.87 -9.00
N ASP A 187 25.82 -22.58 -9.96
CA ASP A 187 27.23 -22.93 -10.01
C ASP A 187 28.15 -21.77 -9.59
N ALA A 188 27.60 -20.72 -8.97
CA ALA A 188 28.38 -19.57 -8.53
C ALA A 188 29.46 -19.99 -7.52
N THR A 189 30.72 -19.68 -7.84
CA THR A 189 31.85 -19.85 -6.92
C THR A 189 32.16 -18.57 -6.13
N ALA A 190 31.67 -17.42 -6.61
CA ALA A 190 31.80 -16.14 -5.93
C ALA A 190 30.84 -16.07 -4.73
N ILE A 191 31.33 -15.58 -3.59
CA ILE A 191 30.52 -15.35 -2.38
C ILE A 191 30.12 -13.87 -2.22
N ALA A 192 30.65 -12.99 -3.07
CA ALA A 192 30.35 -11.56 -3.08
C ALA A 192 30.57 -10.99 -4.49
N ALA A 193 29.83 -9.93 -4.81
CA ALA A 193 30.01 -9.18 -6.06
C ALA A 193 30.04 -7.67 -5.77
N PRO A 194 31.03 -6.91 -6.29
CA PRO A 194 31.05 -5.47 -6.12
C PRO A 194 29.94 -4.83 -6.95
N VAL A 195 29.16 -3.93 -6.35
CA VAL A 195 28.13 -3.16 -7.05
C VAL A 195 28.58 -1.70 -7.21
N MET A 196 28.28 -1.12 -8.37
CA MET A 196 28.62 0.26 -8.70
C MET A 196 27.46 1.18 -8.34
N GLY A 197 27.73 2.18 -7.50
CA GLY A 197 26.76 3.18 -7.08
C GLY A 197 26.86 4.50 -7.83
N GLY A 198 25.92 5.39 -7.55
CA GLY A 198 25.94 6.79 -7.98
C GLY A 198 26.55 7.71 -6.90
N PRO A 199 26.93 8.95 -7.27
CA PRO A 199 27.60 9.89 -6.36
C PRO A 199 26.73 10.30 -5.15
N ARG A 200 25.40 10.19 -5.27
CA ARG A 200 24.45 10.57 -4.21
C ARG A 200 23.82 9.37 -3.51
N LEU A 201 24.21 8.14 -3.86
CA LEU A 201 23.58 6.91 -3.36
C LEU A 201 23.52 6.87 -1.83
N ALA A 202 24.64 7.16 -1.15
CA ALA A 202 24.70 7.12 0.30
C ALA A 202 23.79 8.16 0.97
N LEU A 203 23.77 9.40 0.44
CA LEU A 203 22.91 10.46 0.95
C LEU A 203 21.42 10.12 0.73
N THR A 204 21.06 9.68 -0.47
CA THR A 204 19.68 9.28 -0.80
C THR A 204 19.22 8.14 0.11
N ALA A 205 20.05 7.11 0.31
CA ALA A 205 19.73 5.99 1.19
C ALA A 205 19.51 6.44 2.65
N GLN A 206 20.33 7.36 3.15
CA GLN A 206 20.18 7.92 4.49
C GLN A 206 18.89 8.73 4.65
N VAL A 207 18.58 9.59 3.67
CA VAL A 207 17.32 10.36 3.67
C VAL A 207 16.12 9.43 3.67
N MET A 208 16.13 8.37 2.84
CA MET A 208 15.05 7.38 2.81
C MET A 208 14.91 6.62 4.13
N THR A 209 16.03 6.22 4.73
CA THR A 209 16.08 5.53 6.01
C THR A 209 15.34 6.33 7.08
N TRP A 210 15.75 7.58 7.29
CA TRP A 210 15.19 8.43 8.32
C TRP A 210 13.79 8.92 8.00
N TRP A 211 13.50 9.24 6.74
CA TRP A 211 12.14 9.55 6.30
C TRP A 211 11.19 8.40 6.68
N THR A 212 11.54 7.17 6.31
CA THR A 212 10.72 5.98 6.55
C THR A 212 10.52 5.76 8.05
N ILE A 213 11.58 5.79 8.86
CA ILE A 213 11.45 5.63 10.32
C ILE A 213 10.54 6.69 10.92
N VAL A 214 10.75 7.97 10.56
CA VAL A 214 9.99 9.09 11.13
C VAL A 214 8.51 9.00 10.73
N ILE A 215 8.20 8.83 9.45
CA ILE A 215 6.80 8.80 9.01
C ILE A 215 6.06 7.58 9.57
N GLU A 216 6.71 6.42 9.64
CA GLU A 216 6.11 5.22 10.20
C GLU A 216 5.84 5.36 11.70
N LEU A 217 6.78 5.94 12.46
CA LEU A 217 6.63 6.18 13.89
C LEU A 217 5.51 7.18 14.19
N LEU A 218 5.41 8.23 13.37
CA LEU A 218 4.33 9.21 13.49
C LEU A 218 2.97 8.57 13.19
N ILE A 219 2.86 7.69 12.19
CA ILE A 219 1.63 6.97 11.89
C ILE A 219 1.27 6.00 13.01
N ALA A 220 2.21 5.17 13.45
CA ALA A 220 2.01 4.23 14.55
C ALA A 220 1.47 4.97 15.78
N THR A 221 2.13 6.07 16.16
CA THR A 221 1.72 6.90 17.29
C THR A 221 0.35 7.54 17.06
N ALA A 222 0.08 8.13 15.90
CA ALA A 222 -1.19 8.77 15.60
C ALA A 222 -2.39 7.81 15.63
N PHE A 223 -2.19 6.56 15.21
CA PHE A 223 -3.23 5.53 15.17
C PHE A 223 -3.39 4.78 16.50
N LEU A 224 -2.32 4.60 17.28
CA LEU A 224 -2.41 3.88 18.57
C LEU A 224 -2.70 4.82 19.75
N ALA A 225 -2.31 6.09 19.68
CA ALA A 225 -2.49 7.02 20.80
C ALA A 225 -3.96 7.34 21.10
N PRO A 226 -4.35 7.62 22.35
CA PRO A 226 -5.72 8.01 22.70
C PRO A 226 -6.24 9.17 21.86
N ALA A 227 -7.56 9.27 21.67
CA ALA A 227 -8.17 10.30 20.81
C ALA A 227 -7.85 11.74 21.25
N LYS A 228 -7.54 11.96 22.54
CA LYS A 228 -7.17 13.26 23.10
C LYS A 228 -5.72 13.67 22.79
N PHE A 229 -4.87 12.76 22.35
CA PHE A 229 -3.48 13.05 22.02
C PHE A 229 -3.40 13.91 20.74
N PHE A 230 -2.51 14.90 20.71
CA PHE A 230 -2.48 15.89 19.62
C PHE A 230 -2.22 15.25 18.25
N LEU A 231 -1.38 14.21 18.21
CA LEU A 231 -1.00 13.53 16.97
C LEU A 231 -2.15 12.70 16.38
N SER A 232 -3.13 12.30 17.19
CA SER A 232 -4.32 11.58 16.73
C SER A 232 -5.15 12.38 15.72
N ARG A 233 -5.02 13.72 15.72
CA ARG A 233 -5.62 14.62 14.73
C ARG A 233 -4.96 14.54 13.35
N TRP A 234 -3.71 14.09 13.31
CA TRP A 234 -2.88 14.01 12.11
C TRP A 234 -2.86 12.62 11.46
N LYS A 235 -3.58 11.64 12.03
CA LYS A 235 -3.61 10.24 11.54
C LYS A 235 -3.83 10.13 10.03
N HIS A 236 -4.85 10.81 9.48
CA HIS A 236 -5.18 10.68 8.07
C HIS A 236 -4.22 11.45 7.15
N PRO A 237 -3.87 12.72 7.43
CA PRO A 237 -2.81 13.41 6.68
C PRO A 237 -1.50 12.64 6.66
N LEU A 238 -1.06 12.07 7.79
CA LEU A 238 0.17 11.29 7.87
C LEU A 238 0.09 10.01 7.02
N LEU A 239 -1.03 9.28 7.10
CA LEU A 239 -1.21 8.07 6.29
C LEU A 239 -1.22 8.39 4.78
N ILE A 240 -1.93 9.45 4.38
CA ILE A 240 -1.94 9.92 2.99
C ILE A 240 -0.53 10.34 2.55
N ALA A 241 0.19 11.11 3.37
CA ALA A 241 1.55 11.51 3.09
C ALA A 241 2.46 10.29 2.90
N PHE A 242 2.37 9.29 3.77
CA PHE A 242 3.11 8.04 3.61
C PHE A 242 2.79 7.33 2.30
N VAL A 243 1.50 7.16 1.97
CA VAL A 243 1.09 6.50 0.73
C VAL A 243 1.64 7.23 -0.48
N VAL A 244 1.51 8.57 -0.51
CA VAL A 244 1.94 9.39 -1.64
C VAL A 244 3.46 9.41 -1.78
N THR A 245 4.22 9.64 -0.70
CA THR A 245 5.68 9.79 -0.80
C THR A 245 6.40 8.45 -0.89
N THR A 246 5.91 7.42 -0.20
CA THR A 246 6.60 6.12 -0.14
C THR A 246 6.35 5.31 -1.41
N TYR A 247 5.10 5.24 -1.89
CA TYR A 247 4.80 4.44 -3.08
C TYR A 247 5.10 5.14 -4.40
N ALA A 248 5.34 6.46 -4.38
CA ALA A 248 5.98 7.13 -5.51
C ALA A 248 7.42 6.64 -5.74
N VAL A 249 8.06 6.12 -4.70
CA VAL A 249 9.46 5.67 -4.74
C VAL A 249 9.57 4.15 -4.77
N ALA A 250 8.90 3.45 -3.87
CA ALA A 250 8.91 2.00 -3.76
C ALA A 250 7.51 1.50 -4.13
N ASN A 251 7.26 1.25 -5.41
CA ASN A 251 5.92 0.93 -5.88
C ASN A 251 5.41 -0.41 -5.33
N VAL A 252 4.54 -0.36 -4.33
CA VAL A 252 3.84 -1.51 -3.73
C VAL A 252 2.35 -1.18 -3.65
N VAL A 253 1.70 -1.06 -4.81
CA VAL A 253 0.29 -0.66 -4.96
C VAL A 253 -0.64 -1.42 -4.02
N GLY A 254 -0.49 -2.75 -3.92
CA GLY A 254 -1.38 -3.58 -3.11
C GLY A 254 -1.37 -3.21 -1.62
N PHE A 255 -0.21 -2.86 -1.06
CA PHE A 255 -0.14 -2.44 0.33
C PHE A 255 -0.71 -1.02 0.52
N GLY A 256 -0.41 -0.09 -0.40
CA GLY A 256 -0.99 1.25 -0.37
C GLY A 256 -2.50 1.25 -0.46
N TRP A 257 -3.06 0.45 -1.39
CA TRP A 257 -4.49 0.24 -1.50
C TRP A 257 -5.09 -0.27 -0.18
N LEU A 258 -4.51 -1.30 0.42
CA LEU A 258 -4.98 -1.85 1.70
C LEU A 258 -5.02 -0.77 2.81
N LEU A 259 -3.97 0.06 2.91
CA LEU A 259 -3.93 1.16 3.87
C LEU A 259 -5.02 2.21 3.61
N LEU A 260 -5.31 2.53 2.35
CA LEU A 260 -6.38 3.45 1.98
C LEU A 260 -7.77 2.86 2.30
N ALA A 261 -7.97 1.56 2.09
CA ALA A 261 -9.21 0.87 2.45
C ALA A 261 -9.46 0.86 3.97
N MET A 262 -8.44 0.54 4.78
CA MET A 262 -8.56 0.62 6.24
C MET A 262 -8.69 2.08 6.72
N GLY A 263 -7.98 3.00 6.07
CA GLY A 263 -7.98 4.42 6.41
C GLY A 263 -9.32 5.10 6.18
N VAL A 264 -10.01 4.79 5.08
CA VAL A 264 -11.34 5.35 4.78
C VAL A 264 -12.42 4.79 5.70
N ALA A 265 -12.33 3.52 6.13
CA ALA A 265 -13.20 2.97 7.18
C ALA A 265 -13.04 3.72 8.52
N ASN A 266 -11.85 4.27 8.78
CA ASN A 266 -11.55 5.02 10.00
C ASN A 266 -11.79 6.55 9.87
N CYS A 267 -12.19 7.03 8.68
CA CYS A 267 -12.42 8.44 8.42
C CYS A 267 -13.86 8.85 8.79
N PRO A 268 -14.06 9.89 9.61
CA PRO A 268 -15.39 10.44 9.86
C PRO A 268 -16.06 10.88 8.56
N GLN A 269 -17.37 10.64 8.45
CA GLN A 269 -18.14 10.92 7.23
C GLN A 269 -18.18 12.42 6.91
N GLU A 270 -18.12 13.26 7.94
CA GLU A 270 -18.17 14.72 7.87
C GLU A 270 -16.88 15.32 7.28
N ASN A 271 -15.76 14.61 7.36
CA ASN A 271 -14.47 15.13 6.90
C ASN A 271 -14.23 14.89 5.40
N ARG A 272 -15.02 15.59 4.58
CA ARG A 272 -14.99 15.49 3.10
C ARG A 272 -13.60 15.72 2.49
N ARG A 273 -12.79 16.61 3.08
CA ARG A 273 -11.43 16.92 2.58
C ARG A 273 -10.51 15.71 2.69
N VAL A 274 -10.49 15.07 3.86
CA VAL A 274 -9.68 13.87 4.09
C VAL A 274 -10.15 12.70 3.21
N ARG A 275 -11.46 12.52 3.07
CA ARG A 275 -12.03 11.51 2.16
C ARG A 275 -11.61 11.74 0.70
N GLY A 276 -11.66 12.99 0.25
CA GLY A 276 -11.14 13.36 -1.06
C GLY A 276 -9.65 13.00 -1.21
N GLY A 277 -8.86 13.24 -0.16
CA GLY A 277 -7.47 12.82 -0.10
C GLY A 277 -7.27 11.32 -0.27
N TYR A 278 -8.10 10.48 0.34
CA TYR A 278 -8.05 9.02 0.14
C TYR A 278 -8.33 8.62 -1.32
N PHE A 279 -9.36 9.19 -1.96
CA PHE A 279 -9.67 8.89 -3.36
C PHE A 279 -8.59 9.40 -4.33
N VAL A 280 -8.06 10.60 -4.11
CA VAL A 280 -6.94 11.12 -4.91
C VAL A 280 -5.71 10.24 -4.75
N SER A 281 -5.38 9.84 -3.52
CA SER A 281 -4.25 8.94 -3.24
C SER A 281 -4.43 7.58 -3.90
N PHE A 282 -5.67 7.06 -3.92
CA PHE A 282 -6.01 5.82 -4.59
C PHE A 282 -5.75 5.88 -6.10
N VAL A 283 -6.14 6.95 -6.76
CA VAL A 283 -5.83 7.16 -8.18
C VAL A 283 -4.34 7.36 -8.39
N PHE A 284 -3.70 8.14 -7.52
CA PHE A 284 -2.27 8.46 -7.59
C PHE A 284 -1.38 7.21 -7.54
N ILE A 285 -1.61 6.26 -6.62
CA ILE A 285 -0.77 5.06 -6.54
C ILE A 285 -0.83 4.18 -7.81
N HIS A 286 -1.93 4.25 -8.56
CA HIS A 286 -2.06 3.52 -9.83
C HIS A 286 -1.34 4.20 -10.98
N ALA A 287 -1.08 5.52 -10.91
CA ALA A 287 -0.30 6.22 -11.91
C ALA A 287 1.13 5.68 -12.03
N PHE A 288 1.68 5.10 -10.95
CA PHE A 288 3.01 4.49 -10.94
C PHE A 288 3.08 3.09 -11.55
N LEU A 289 1.94 2.51 -11.95
CA LEU A 289 1.93 1.29 -12.77
C LEU A 289 2.33 1.57 -14.23
N ILE A 290 2.36 2.85 -14.64
CA ILE A 290 2.83 3.24 -15.96
C ILE A 290 4.35 3.01 -16.02
N PRO A 291 4.87 2.21 -16.98
CA PRO A 291 6.29 1.90 -17.07
C PRO A 291 7.07 3.09 -17.63
N PHE A 292 7.33 4.10 -16.81
CA PHE A 292 8.00 5.35 -17.22
C PHE A 292 9.39 5.12 -17.84
N ARG A 293 10.09 4.03 -17.46
CA ARG A 293 11.37 3.61 -18.07
C ARG A 293 11.28 3.35 -19.58
N ASN A 294 10.11 2.91 -20.07
CA ASN A 294 9.89 2.68 -21.50
C ASN A 294 9.53 3.95 -22.27
N LEU A 295 9.36 5.08 -21.59
CA LEU A 295 9.02 6.36 -22.20
C LEU A 295 10.24 7.21 -22.58
N GLY A 296 11.46 6.69 -22.36
CA GLY A 296 12.69 7.32 -22.86
C GLY A 296 13.04 8.67 -22.22
N VAL A 297 12.60 8.92 -20.98
CA VAL A 297 12.96 10.10 -20.18
C VAL A 297 14.09 9.75 -19.23
#